data_AF-A0A367ZHP9-F1
#
_entry.id   AF-A0A367ZHP9-F1
#
_cell.length_a   1.000
_cell.length_b   1.000
_cell.length_c   1.000
_cell.angle_alpha   90.00
_cell.angle_beta   90.00
_cell.angle_gamma   90.00
#
_symmetry.space_group_name_H-M   'P 1'
#
loop_
_entity.id
_entity.type
_entity.pdbx_description
1 polymer ?
#
loop_
_entity_poly.entity_id
_entity_poly.type
_entity_poly.pdbx_seq_one_letter_code
_entity_poly.pdbx_strand_id
1 'polypeptide(L)' 'MEQNIDGIKNDWNYLNLLVTIAKAYVEIKDYKSAFKYFEKILEVEPRFLWIKNELYPEFLKNYNKEIVN' A
#
# COMPACT_ATOMS: atom_id res chain seq x y z
N MET A 1 7.79 -5.29 -15.52
CA MET A 1 7.83 -5.70 -14.09
C MET A 1 9.00 -4.96 -13.48
N GLU A 2 8.88 -4.34 -12.31
CA GLU A 2 9.99 -3.53 -11.76
C GLU A 2 11.17 -4.45 -11.45
N GLN A 3 12.19 -4.44 -12.31
CA GLN A 3 13.28 -5.41 -12.22
C GLN A 3 14.46 -4.91 -11.36
N ASN A 4 14.36 -3.73 -10.75
CA ASN A 4 15.48 -3.15 -10.01
C ASN A 4 15.02 -2.30 -8.80
N ILE A 5 14.96 -2.92 -7.63
CA ILE A 5 14.52 -2.28 -6.37
C ILE A 5 15.53 -1.21 -5.90
N ASP A 6 16.82 -1.35 -6.22
CA ASP A 6 17.85 -0.43 -5.76
C ASP A 6 17.77 0.97 -6.40
N GLY A 7 17.23 1.08 -7.62
CA GLY A 7 16.96 2.37 -8.27
C GLY A 7 15.67 3.05 -7.82
N ILE A 8 14.87 2.36 -7.01
CA ILE A 8 13.52 2.78 -6.59
C ILE A 8 13.52 3.21 -5.11
N LYS A 9 14.54 2.81 -4.32
CA LYS A 9 14.75 3.32 -2.96
C LYS A 9 14.86 4.84 -2.97
N ASN A 10 13.95 5.52 -2.27
CA ASN A 10 13.75 6.97 -2.23
C ASN A 10 13.10 7.61 -3.47
N ASP A 11 12.55 6.83 -4.40
CA ASP A 11 11.72 7.40 -5.47
C ASP A 11 10.32 7.75 -4.91
N TRP A 12 10.19 8.99 -4.45
CA TRP A 12 8.93 9.53 -3.94
C TRP A 12 7.81 9.52 -4.99
N ASN A 13 8.12 9.61 -6.29
CA ASN A 13 7.10 9.52 -7.34
C ASN A 13 6.56 8.11 -7.44
N TYR A 14 7.46 7.12 -7.38
CA TYR A 14 7.07 5.73 -7.37
C TYR A 14 6.25 5.37 -6.12
N LEU A 15 6.65 5.83 -4.93
CA LEU A 15 5.88 5.63 -3.71
C LEU A 15 4.48 6.27 -3.81
N ASN A 16 4.38 7.50 -4.32
CA ASN A 16 3.10 8.17 -4.53
C ASN A 16 2.20 7.43 -5.53
N LEU A 17 2.79 6.86 -6.59
CA LEU A 17 2.07 6.04 -7.55
C LEU A 17 1.51 4.76 -6.88
N LEU A 18 2.34 4.04 -6.11
CA LEU A 18 1.89 2.86 -5.38
C LEU A 18 0.76 3.19 -4.39
N VAL A 19 0.85 4.31 -3.67
CA VAL A 19 -0.22 4.79 -2.77
C VAL A 19 -1.50 5.07 -3.54
N THR A 20 -1.39 5.72 -4.70
CA THR A 20 -2.55 6.01 -5.56
C THR A 20 -3.23 4.74 -6.03
N ILE A 21 -2.46 3.73 -6.45
CA ILE A 21 -2.99 2.43 -6.86
C ILE A 21 -3.68 1.72 -5.68
N ALA A 22 -3.05 1.71 -4.48
CA ALA A 22 -3.65 1.11 -3.29
C ALA A 22 -5.01 1.76 -2.97
N LYS A 23 -5.10 3.10 -3.01
CA LYS A 23 -6.36 3.83 -2.78
C LYS A 23 -7.42 3.53 -3.83
N ALA A 24 -7.04 3.47 -5.11
CA ALA A 24 -7.97 3.11 -6.18
C ALA A 24 -8.57 1.72 -5.96
N TYR A 25 -7.77 0.74 -5.51
CA TYR A 25 -8.25 -0.59 -5.16
C TYR A 25 -9.21 -0.58 -3.96
N VAL A 26 -8.96 0.27 -2.95
CA VAL A 26 -9.89 0.49 -1.83
C VAL A 26 -11.23 1.05 -2.32
N GLU A 27 -11.20 2.03 -3.24
CA GLU A 27 -12.41 2.67 -3.79
C GLU A 27 -13.29 1.68 -4.57
N ILE A 28 -12.69 0.77 -5.34
CA ILE A 28 -13.42 -0.27 -6.07
C ILE A 28 -13.70 -1.53 -5.24
N LYS A 29 -13.42 -1.48 -3.92
CA LYS A 29 -13.61 -2.59 -2.96
C LYS A 29 -12.82 -3.86 -3.25
N ASP A 30 -11.78 -3.80 -4.08
CA ASP A 30 -10.83 -4.90 -4.23
C ASP A 30 -9.75 -4.81 -3.15
N TYR A 31 -10.16 -5.17 -1.93
CA TYR A 31 -9.30 -5.07 -0.77
C TYR A 31 -8.11 -6.05 -0.80
N LYS A 32 -8.23 -7.17 -1.54
CA LYS A 32 -7.11 -8.11 -1.71
C LYS A 32 -5.97 -7.46 -2.51
N SER A 33 -6.31 -6.75 -3.57
CA SER A 33 -5.30 -6.00 -4.34
C SER A 33 -4.74 -4.84 -3.52
N ALA A 34 -5.60 -4.06 -2.85
CA ALA A 34 -5.14 -2.97 -1.98
C ALA A 34 -4.12 -3.44 -0.92
N PHE A 35 -4.41 -4.56 -0.25
CA PHE A 35 -3.51 -5.17 0.74
C PHE A 35 -2.12 -5.44 0.17
N LYS A 36 -2.02 -6.06 -1.01
CA LYS A 36 -0.74 -6.34 -1.68
C LYS A 36 0.06 -5.09 -1.99
N TYR A 37 -0.60 -3.99 -2.39
CA TYR A 37 0.08 -2.73 -2.66
C TYR A 37 0.57 -2.07 -1.37
N PHE A 38 -0.17 -2.14 -0.27
CA PHE A 38 0.32 -1.66 1.02
C PHE A 38 1.54 -2.42 1.53
N GLU A 39 1.54 -3.76 1.43
CA GLU A 39 2.72 -4.56 1.78
C GLU A 39 3.92 -4.18 0.93
N LYS A 40 3.72 -4.03 -0.39
CA LYS A 40 4.78 -3.62 -1.32
C LYS A 40 5.35 -2.24 -0.99
N ILE A 41 4.52 -1.26 -0.62
CA ILE A 41 4.99 0.08 -0.24
C ILE A 41 5.94 -0.02 0.96
N LEU A 42 5.61 -0.84 1.96
CA LEU A 42 6.42 -1.02 3.16
C LEU A 42 7.65 -1.92 2.93
N GLU A 43 7.63 -2.78 1.92
CA GLU A 43 8.83 -3.50 1.45
C GLU A 43 9.83 -2.54 0.78
N VAL A 44 9.34 -1.60 -0.04
CA VAL A 44 10.16 -0.61 -0.74
C VAL A 44 10.70 0.47 0.21
N GLU A 45 9.86 1.02 1.09
CA GLU A 45 10.25 2.00 2.10
C GLU A 45 9.66 1.64 3.48
N PRO A 46 10.38 0.82 4.27
CA PRO A 46 9.92 0.39 5.61
C PRO A 46 9.72 1.52 6.63
N ARG A 47 10.31 2.70 6.38
CA ARG A 47 10.21 3.89 7.24
C ARG A 47 9.22 4.91 6.70
N PHE A 48 8.33 4.54 5.78
CA PHE A 48 7.25 5.41 5.35
C PHE A 48 6.21 5.56 6.47
N LEU A 49 6.49 6.45 7.42
CA LEU A 49 5.78 6.56 8.71
C LEU A 49 4.27 6.76 8.54
N TRP A 50 3.86 7.60 7.59
CA TRP A 50 2.44 7.85 7.32
C TRP A 50 1.70 6.57 6.89
N ILE A 51 2.27 5.79 5.97
CA ILE A 51 1.68 4.52 5.55
C ILE A 51 1.66 3.53 6.71
N LYS A 52 2.77 3.41 7.43
CA LYS A 52 2.94 2.44 8.52
C LYS A 52 2.02 2.71 9.72
N ASN A 53 1.85 3.97 10.09
CA ASN A 53 1.20 4.35 11.35
C ASN A 53 -0.25 4.82 11.17
N GLU A 54 -0.64 5.23 9.97
CA GLU A 54 -1.96 5.82 9.73
C GLU A 54 -2.74 5.07 8.65
N LEU A 55 -2.32 5.19 7.38
CA LEU A 55 -3.15 4.75 6.26
C LEU A 55 -3.33 3.23 6.20
N TYR A 56 -2.26 2.45 6.37
CA TYR A 56 -2.36 0.99 6.31
C TYR A 56 -3.12 0.40 7.52
N PRO A 57 -2.87 0.83 8.77
CA PRO A 57 -3.70 0.42 9.91
C PRO A 57 -5.19 0.76 9.76
N GLU A 58 -5.53 1.92 9.19
CA GLU A 58 -6.92 2.29 8.91
C GLU A 58 -7.55 1.33 7.89
N PHE A 59 -6.84 1.07 6.79
CA PHE A 59 -7.24 0.08 5.80
C PHE A 59 -7.49 -1.30 6.42
N LEU A 60 -6.57 -1.80 7.27
CA LEU A 60 -6.70 -3.13 7.90
C LEU A 60 -7.94 -3.24 8.80
N LYS A 61 -8.32 -2.16 9.51
CA LYS A 61 -9.56 -2.14 10.30
C LYS A 61 -10.80 -2.37 9.44
N ASN A 62 -10.81 -1.83 8.21
CA ASN A 62 -11.91 -1.99 7.27
C ASN A 62 -11.83 -3.35 6.57
N TYR A 63 -10.64 -3.76 6.13
CA TYR A 63 -10.42 -5.06 5.49
C TYR A 63 -10.86 -6.24 6.38
N ASN A 64 -10.53 -6.22 7.67
CA ASN A 64 -10.93 -7.28 8.60
C ASN A 64 -12.45 -7.34 8.81
N LYS A 65 -13.17 -6.22 8.75
CA LYS A 65 -14.64 -6.22 8.83
C LYS A 65 -15.28 -6.89 7.62
N GLU A 66 -14.66 -6.78 6.45
CA GLU A 66 -15.17 -7.33 5.19
C GLU A 66 -14.88 -8.83 5.03
N ILE A 67 -13.84 -9.35 5.69
CA ILE A 67 -13.52 -10.80 5.66
C ILE A 67 -14.33 -11.58 6.70
N VAL A 68 -14.69 -10.94 7.82
CA VAL A 68 -15.37 -11.61 8.95
C VAL A 68 -16.91 -11.57 8.80
N ASN A 69 -17.45 -10.82 7.84
CA ASN A 69 -18.86 -10.84 7.44
C ASN A 69 -19.07 -11.72 6.21
#